data_AF-A0A6V7I9V9-F1
#
_entry.id   AF-A0A6V7I9V9-F1
#
_cell.length_a   1.000
_cell.length_b   1.000
_cell.length_c   1.000
_cell.angle_alpha   90.00
_cell.angle_beta   90.00
_cell.angle_gamma   90.00
#
_symmetry.space_group_name_H-M   'P 1'
#
loop_
_entity.id
_entity.type
_entity.pdbx_description
1 polymer ?
#
loop_
_entity_poly.entity_id
_entity_poly.type
_entity_poly.pdbx_seq_one_letter_code
_entity_poly.pdbx_strand_id
1 'polypeptide(L)'
;DIELREGSIPADASEVSVSRCRELRIHSGAFTGGAQLRRVHVTGIHSFVAKRQAFDNISAPNPLLEVSECNKVVLESHAFKNSHGTLSVSISRCKYVEIKPNAFSWLLRFTVREVPTLELSSNAFKFDARPFGRHGPATK
;
A
#
# COMPACT_ATOMS: atom_id res chain seq x y z
N ASP A 1 -16.70 8.55 9.25
CA ASP A 1 -15.54 8.31 8.37
C ASP A 1 -14.27 8.31 9.21
N ILE A 2 -13.22 7.61 8.79
CA ILE A 2 -11.94 7.48 9.50
C ILE A 2 -10.83 8.01 8.58
N GLU A 3 -9.96 8.85 9.14
CA GLU A 3 -8.79 9.36 8.45
C GLU A 3 -7.54 9.12 9.29
N LEU A 4 -6.61 8.33 8.77
CA LEU A 4 -5.28 8.17 9.35
C LEU A 4 -4.38 9.25 8.75
N ARG A 5 -4.15 10.30 9.53
CA ARG A 5 -3.29 11.44 9.23
C ARG A 5 -1.91 11.26 9.83
N GLU A 6 -1.00 12.18 9.54
CA GLU A 6 0.37 12.14 10.07
C GLU A 6 0.41 11.82 11.57
N GLY A 7 1.19 10.80 11.95
CA GLY A 7 1.33 10.38 13.35
C GLY A 7 0.13 9.67 13.96
N SER A 8 -0.89 9.30 13.17
CA SER A 8 -2.08 8.60 13.71
C SER A 8 -1.75 7.21 14.24
N ILE A 9 -0.73 6.54 13.66
CA ILE A 9 -0.32 5.20 14.06
C ILE A 9 1.04 5.29 14.78
N PRO A 10 1.14 4.81 16.03
CA PRO A 10 2.37 4.89 16.79
C PRO A 10 3.46 3.97 16.22
N ALA A 11 4.72 4.32 16.45
CA ALA A 11 5.88 3.67 15.81
C ALA A 11 6.06 2.20 16.22
N ASP A 12 5.55 1.81 17.38
CA ASP A 12 5.57 0.45 17.93
C ASP A 12 4.41 -0.43 17.44
N ALA A 13 3.46 0.12 16.67
CA ALA A 13 2.36 -0.64 16.12
C ALA A 13 2.85 -1.69 15.10
N SER A 14 2.56 -2.96 15.38
CA SER A 14 2.83 -4.06 14.45
C SER A 14 1.66 -4.38 13.52
N GLU A 15 0.45 -3.96 13.87
CA GLU A 15 -0.77 -4.21 13.10
C GLU A 15 -1.76 -3.04 13.21
N VAL A 16 -2.45 -2.75 12.11
CA VAL A 16 -3.62 -1.86 12.08
C VAL A 16 -4.79 -2.63 11.47
N SER A 17 -5.90 -2.71 12.22
CA SER A 17 -7.14 -3.27 11.69
C SER A 17 -8.25 -2.23 11.72
N VAL A 18 -8.91 -2.04 10.58
CA VAL A 18 -10.07 -1.14 10.45
C VAL A 18 -11.22 -1.94 9.84
N SER A 19 -12.38 -1.89 10.49
CA SER A 19 -13.57 -2.57 10.00
C SER A 19 -14.83 -1.73 10.20
N ARG A 20 -15.86 -2.03 9.40
CA ARG A 20 -17.24 -1.53 9.59
C ARG A 20 -17.36 -0.01 9.67
N CYS A 21 -16.60 0.71 8.84
CA CYS A 21 -16.79 2.14 8.65
C CYS A 21 -17.26 2.45 7.23
N ARG A 22 -17.84 3.64 7.03
CA ARG A 22 -18.25 4.10 5.70
C ARG A 22 -17.03 4.37 4.83
N GLU A 23 -16.09 5.16 5.32
CA GLU A 23 -14.89 5.51 4.57
C GLU A 23 -13.64 5.47 5.44
N LEU A 24 -12.56 4.92 4.86
CA LEU A 24 -11.21 4.95 5.40
C LEU A 24 -10.28 5.65 4.39
N ARG A 25 -9.59 6.70 4.84
CA ARG A 25 -8.48 7.32 4.11
C ARG A 25 -7.19 7.20 4.90
N ILE A 26 -6.14 6.71 4.28
CA ILE A 26 -4.78 6.73 4.85
C ILE A 26 -4.01 7.81 4.11
N HIS A 27 -3.60 8.85 4.82
CA HIS A 27 -2.83 9.98 4.32
C HIS A 27 -1.32 9.73 4.45
N SER A 28 -0.54 10.57 3.79
CA SER A 28 0.91 10.65 3.97
C SER A 28 1.29 10.75 5.44
N GLY A 29 2.33 10.02 5.85
CA GLY A 29 2.88 10.08 7.20
C GLY A 29 2.02 9.41 8.28
N ALA A 30 0.96 8.69 7.91
CA ALA A 30 0.11 7.98 8.87
C ALA A 30 0.89 7.04 9.79
N PHE A 31 1.98 6.47 9.27
CA PHE A 31 2.93 5.64 9.99
C PHE A 31 4.23 6.43 10.18
N THR A 32 4.63 6.66 11.43
CA THR A 32 5.84 7.44 11.76
C THR A 32 7.00 6.56 12.21
N GLY A 33 8.23 7.02 11.99
CA GLY A 33 9.40 6.56 12.73
C GLY A 33 9.94 5.18 12.36
N GLY A 34 9.75 4.70 11.14
CA GLY A 34 10.20 3.35 10.78
C GLY A 34 9.31 2.29 11.41
N ALA A 35 7.99 2.39 11.18
CA ALA A 35 7.02 1.53 11.83
C ALA A 35 7.31 0.06 11.47
N GLN A 36 7.38 -0.79 12.49
CA GLN A 36 7.50 -2.24 12.34
C GLN A 36 6.15 -2.89 11.98
N LEU A 37 5.33 -2.16 11.23
CA LEU A 37 3.99 -2.52 10.81
C LEU A 37 4.05 -3.68 9.83
N ARG A 38 3.62 -4.86 10.28
CA ARG A 38 3.61 -6.09 9.49
C ARG A 38 2.31 -6.27 8.74
N ARG A 39 1.21 -5.73 9.24
CA ARG A 39 -0.11 -5.96 8.68
C ARG A 39 -1.01 -4.74 8.76
N VAL A 40 -1.69 -4.44 7.66
CA VAL A 40 -2.87 -3.58 7.64
C VAL A 40 -4.04 -4.39 7.12
N HIS A 41 -5.04 -4.60 7.96
CA HIS A 41 -6.23 -5.38 7.63
C HIS A 41 -7.46 -4.47 7.57
N VAL A 42 -8.09 -4.42 6.40
CA VAL A 42 -9.24 -3.58 6.09
C VAL A 42 -10.39 -4.46 5.65
N THR A 43 -11.54 -4.41 6.34
CA THR A 43 -12.67 -5.29 6.00
C THR A 43 -14.04 -4.63 6.19
N GLY A 44 -14.97 -4.91 5.27
CA GLY A 44 -16.36 -4.46 5.40
C GLY A 44 -16.54 -2.94 5.36
N ILE A 45 -15.80 -2.25 4.48
CA ILE A 45 -15.81 -0.78 4.34
C ILE A 45 -16.41 -0.37 3.00
N HIS A 46 -17.19 0.70 2.96
CA HIS A 46 -17.75 1.17 1.68
C HIS A 46 -16.67 1.76 0.76
N SER A 47 -15.80 2.63 1.25
CA SER A 47 -14.70 3.22 0.47
C SER A 47 -13.37 3.17 1.22
N PHE A 48 -12.35 2.53 0.65
CA PHE A 48 -10.97 2.57 1.13
C PHE A 48 -10.07 3.28 0.13
N VAL A 49 -9.37 4.32 0.59
CA VAL A 49 -8.40 5.07 -0.22
C VAL A 49 -7.05 5.13 0.49
N ALA A 50 -6.04 4.54 -0.13
CA ALA A 50 -4.64 4.77 0.23
C ALA A 50 -4.12 5.94 -0.61
N LYS A 51 -3.88 7.08 0.04
CA LYS A 51 -3.33 8.27 -0.62
C LYS A 51 -1.89 8.07 -1.05
N ARG A 52 -1.39 9.00 -1.87
CA ARG A 52 0.06 9.15 -2.10
C ARG A 52 0.83 9.08 -0.77
N GLN A 53 1.87 8.24 -0.73
CA GLN A 53 2.71 8.03 0.46
C GLN A 53 1.96 7.56 1.72
N ALA A 54 0.79 6.92 1.57
CA ALA A 54 0.04 6.36 2.69
C ALA A 54 0.86 5.36 3.52
N PHE A 55 1.74 4.59 2.87
CA PHE A 55 2.57 3.55 3.49
C PHE A 55 4.07 3.93 3.44
N ASP A 56 4.37 5.22 3.66
CA ASP A 56 5.73 5.72 3.80
C ASP A 56 6.38 5.21 5.10
N ASN A 57 7.71 5.09 5.12
CA ASN A 57 8.51 4.72 6.30
C ASN A 57 8.12 3.41 7.01
N ILE A 58 7.59 2.41 6.29
CA ILE A 58 7.42 1.06 6.83
C ILE A 58 8.73 0.29 6.68
N SER A 59 9.29 -0.16 7.80
CA SER A 59 10.57 -0.87 7.87
C SER A 59 10.44 -2.37 8.11
N ALA A 60 9.23 -2.84 8.46
CA ALA A 60 8.99 -4.27 8.63
C ALA A 60 9.31 -5.04 7.33
N PRO A 61 9.87 -6.26 7.44
CA PRO A 61 10.03 -7.11 6.27
C PRO A 61 8.68 -7.64 5.81
N ASN A 62 8.43 -7.59 4.50
CA ASN A 62 7.25 -8.18 3.86
C ASN A 62 5.91 -7.75 4.49
N PRO A 63 5.65 -6.43 4.65
CA PRO A 63 4.39 -5.97 5.19
C PRO A 63 3.25 -6.38 4.26
N LEU A 64 2.10 -6.69 4.87
CA LEU A 64 0.93 -7.19 4.19
C LEU A 64 -0.23 -6.20 4.30
N LEU A 65 -0.73 -5.72 3.16
CA LEU A 65 -2.03 -5.07 3.08
C LEU A 65 -3.08 -6.12 2.69
N GLU A 66 -4.04 -6.37 3.58
CA GLU A 66 -5.20 -7.23 3.34
C GLU A 66 -6.46 -6.38 3.28
N VAL A 67 -7.15 -6.40 2.14
CA VAL A 67 -8.42 -5.69 1.94
C VAL A 67 -9.48 -6.70 1.53
N SER A 68 -10.58 -6.75 2.27
CA SER A 68 -11.69 -7.65 1.96
C SER A 68 -13.04 -6.97 2.06
N GLU A 69 -14.03 -7.44 1.31
CA GLU A 69 -15.44 -7.08 1.51
C GLU A 69 -15.69 -5.56 1.44
N CYS A 70 -15.00 -4.87 0.52
CA CYS A 70 -15.15 -3.43 0.33
C CYS A 70 -15.92 -3.10 -0.96
N ASN A 71 -16.74 -2.04 -0.97
CA ASN A 71 -17.39 -1.65 -2.24
C ASN A 71 -16.39 -1.00 -3.20
N LYS A 72 -15.51 -0.12 -2.69
CA LYS A 72 -14.52 0.60 -3.49
C LYS A 72 -13.16 0.60 -2.81
N VAL A 73 -12.11 0.25 -3.57
CA VAL A 73 -10.72 0.35 -3.16
C VAL A 73 -9.97 1.20 -4.18
N VAL A 74 -9.25 2.22 -3.72
CA VAL A 74 -8.38 3.05 -4.58
C VAL A 74 -7.00 3.11 -3.95
N LEU A 75 -6.00 2.64 -4.69
CA LEU A 75 -4.59 2.83 -4.35
C LEU A 75 -4.04 3.94 -5.24
N GLU A 76 -3.79 5.11 -4.66
CA GLU A 76 -3.27 6.27 -5.40
C GLU A 76 -1.82 6.07 -5.87
N SER A 77 -1.40 6.89 -6.82
CA SER A 77 -0.02 6.89 -7.29
C SER A 77 0.94 7.10 -6.14
N HIS A 78 1.99 6.28 -6.10
CA HIS A 78 3.04 6.33 -5.09
C HIS A 78 2.54 6.07 -3.65
N ALA A 79 1.43 5.35 -3.47
CA ALA A 79 0.95 4.97 -2.14
C ALA A 79 2.00 4.22 -1.30
N PHE A 80 2.89 3.45 -1.95
CA PHE A 80 3.94 2.63 -1.31
C PHE A 80 5.39 3.05 -1.67
N LYS A 81 5.61 4.27 -2.16
CA LYS A 81 6.88 4.71 -2.78
C LYS A 81 8.15 4.42 -1.98
N ASN A 82 8.08 4.48 -0.66
CA ASN A 82 9.25 4.42 0.24
C ASN A 82 9.20 3.23 1.22
N SER A 83 8.49 2.16 0.87
CA SER A 83 8.59 0.91 1.64
C SER A 83 10.04 0.39 1.60
N HIS A 84 10.62 0.10 2.76
CA HIS A 84 12.04 -0.31 2.88
C HIS A 84 12.31 -1.76 2.43
N GLY A 85 11.30 -2.45 1.90
CA GLY A 85 11.40 -3.82 1.42
C GLY A 85 10.24 -4.19 0.50
N THR A 86 10.25 -5.42 0.01
CA THR A 86 9.15 -5.95 -0.78
C THR A 86 7.88 -6.04 0.06
N LEU A 87 6.72 -5.72 -0.52
CA LEU A 87 5.43 -5.80 0.17
C LEU A 87 4.48 -6.80 -0.49
N SER A 88 3.51 -7.30 0.27
CA SER A 88 2.43 -8.15 -0.24
C SER A 88 1.09 -7.43 -0.16
N VAL A 89 0.27 -7.58 -1.19
CA VAL A 89 -1.11 -7.07 -1.20
C VAL A 89 -2.08 -8.18 -1.56
N SER A 90 -3.13 -8.31 -0.76
CA SER A 90 -4.25 -9.21 -1.00
C SER A 90 -5.54 -8.41 -0.98
N ILE A 91 -6.26 -8.39 -2.10
CA ILE A 91 -7.58 -7.75 -2.23
C ILE A 91 -8.59 -8.82 -2.61
N SER A 92 -9.67 -8.96 -1.83
CA SER A 92 -10.69 -9.98 -2.09
C SER A 92 -12.11 -9.47 -1.90
N ARG A 93 -13.07 -10.05 -2.63
CA ARG A 93 -14.51 -9.74 -2.46
C ARG A 93 -14.82 -8.23 -2.48
N CYS A 94 -14.14 -7.49 -3.34
CA CYS A 94 -14.34 -6.04 -3.48
C CYS A 94 -15.08 -5.74 -4.79
N LYS A 95 -16.07 -4.84 -4.78
CA LYS A 95 -16.87 -4.59 -6.02
C LYS A 95 -16.06 -3.87 -7.09
N TYR A 96 -15.30 -2.86 -6.69
CA TYR A 96 -14.47 -2.05 -7.56
C TYR A 96 -13.09 -1.81 -6.93
N VAL A 97 -12.03 -2.06 -7.71
CA VAL A 97 -10.65 -1.81 -7.32
C VAL A 97 -9.96 -1.01 -8.41
N GLU A 98 -9.38 0.13 -8.04
CA GLU A 98 -8.59 0.98 -8.93
C GLU A 98 -7.16 1.10 -8.41
N ILE A 99 -6.20 0.76 -9.29
CA ILE A 99 -4.77 0.91 -9.03
C ILE A 99 -4.21 1.99 -9.96
N LYS A 100 -3.83 3.12 -9.37
CA LYS A 100 -3.25 4.26 -10.09
C LYS A 100 -1.80 3.99 -10.53
N PRO A 101 -1.22 4.80 -11.45
CA PRO A 101 0.16 4.59 -11.93
C PRO A 101 1.18 4.66 -10.79
N ASN A 102 2.22 3.83 -10.83
CA ASN A 102 3.32 3.80 -9.86
C ASN A 102 2.82 3.66 -8.40
N ALA A 103 1.72 2.94 -8.16
CA ALA A 103 1.19 2.75 -6.81
C ALA A 103 2.22 2.04 -5.91
N PHE A 104 2.96 1.09 -6.49
CA PHE A 104 3.95 0.26 -5.80
C PHE A 104 5.37 0.57 -6.26
N SER A 105 6.32 0.59 -5.32
CA SER A 105 7.75 0.62 -5.63
C SER A 105 8.35 -0.78 -5.73
N TRP A 106 7.96 -1.70 -4.84
CA TRP A 106 8.47 -3.07 -4.81
C TRP A 106 7.44 -4.06 -4.25
N LEU A 107 6.90 -4.93 -5.10
CA LEU A 107 5.97 -5.99 -4.72
C LEU A 107 6.69 -7.34 -4.66
N LEU A 108 6.45 -8.09 -3.57
CA LEU A 108 6.70 -9.52 -3.51
C LEU A 108 5.54 -10.29 -4.14
N ARG A 109 4.31 -9.91 -3.77
CA ARG A 109 3.09 -10.60 -4.18
C ARG A 109 1.94 -9.62 -4.29
N PHE A 110 1.15 -9.76 -5.34
CA PHE A 110 -0.12 -9.08 -5.51
C PHE A 110 -1.18 -10.13 -5.84
N THR A 111 -2.29 -10.14 -5.11
CA THR A 111 -3.37 -11.10 -5.30
C THR A 111 -4.71 -10.38 -5.26
N VAL A 112 -5.51 -10.60 -6.29
CA VAL A 112 -6.87 -10.07 -6.39
C VAL A 112 -7.82 -11.22 -6.69
N ARG A 113 -8.88 -11.37 -5.88
CA ARG A 113 -9.87 -12.44 -6.02
C ARG A 113 -11.28 -11.90 -5.88
N GLU A 114 -12.23 -12.39 -6.67
CA GLU A 114 -13.65 -12.01 -6.54
C GLU A 114 -13.84 -10.48 -6.63
N VAL A 115 -13.20 -9.86 -7.62
CA VAL A 115 -13.31 -8.42 -7.90
C VAL A 115 -13.92 -8.23 -9.30
N PRO A 116 -15.22 -7.92 -9.40
CA PRO A 116 -15.91 -7.77 -10.68
C PRO A 116 -15.36 -6.65 -11.56
N THR A 117 -14.84 -5.58 -10.95
CA THR A 117 -14.25 -4.45 -11.69
C THR A 117 -12.86 -4.14 -11.13
N LEU A 118 -11.84 -4.45 -11.91
CA LEU A 118 -10.44 -4.14 -11.61
C LEU A 118 -9.89 -3.20 -12.69
N GLU A 119 -9.63 -1.96 -12.31
CA GLU A 119 -9.03 -0.94 -13.16
C GLU A 119 -7.55 -0.78 -12.82
N LEU A 120 -6.70 -1.06 -13.80
CA LEU A 120 -5.25 -0.94 -13.69
C LEU A 120 -4.77 0.14 -14.65
N SER A 121 -4.09 1.14 -14.10
CA SER A 121 -3.36 2.09 -14.94
C SER A 121 -2.21 1.39 -15.68
N SER A 122 -1.84 1.88 -16.86
CA SER A 122 -0.78 1.30 -17.71
C SER A 122 0.58 1.11 -17.01
N ASN A 123 0.87 1.92 -15.98
CA ASN A 123 2.08 1.82 -15.16
C ASN A 123 1.78 1.48 -13.70
N ALA A 124 0.67 0.80 -13.39
CA ALA A 124 0.30 0.43 -12.02
C ALA A 124 1.39 -0.38 -11.30
N PHE A 125 2.08 -1.26 -12.03
CA PHE A 125 3.10 -2.19 -11.53
C PHE A 125 4.52 -1.87 -12.04
N LYS A 126 4.82 -0.61 -12.32
CA LYS A 126 6.14 -0.23 -12.81
C LYS A 126 7.18 -0.45 -11.71
N PHE A 127 8.17 -1.29 -11.99
CA PHE A 127 9.36 -1.41 -11.16
C PHE A 127 10.31 -0.24 -11.48
N ASP A 128 10.50 0.67 -10.54
CA ASP A 128 11.62 1.60 -10.59
C ASP A 128 12.85 0.84 -10.11
N ALA A 129 13.61 0.29 -11.07
CA ALA A 129 14.95 -0.20 -10.78
C ALA A 129 15.71 0.95 -10.11
N ARG A 130 16.14 0.75 -8.86
CA ARG A 130 17.12 1.65 -8.25
C ARG A 130 18.26 1.76 -9.26
N PRO A 131 18.74 2.96 -9.61
CA PRO A 131 19.92 3.07 -10.45
C PRO A 131 21.02 2.31 -9.71
N PHE A 132 21.36 1.12 -10.23
CA PHE A 132 22.46 0.33 -9.71
C PHE A 132 23.67 1.25 -9.72
N GLY A 133 24.38 1.22 -8.59
CA GLY A 133 25.49 2.11 -8.32
C GLY A 133 26.47 2.15 -9.48
N ARG A 134 27.08 3.32 -9.64
CA ARG A 134 28.31 3.57 -10.40
C ARG A 134 29.16 2.30 -10.46
N HIS A 135 29.05 1.55 -11.56
CA HIS A 135 30.17 0.73 -11.97
C HIS A 135 31.28 1.73 -12.29
N GLY A 136 32.29 1.77 -11.41
CA GLY A 136 33.56 2.39 -11.76
C GLY A 136 34.05 1.82 -13.09
N PRO A 137 34.82 2.58 -13.87
CA PRO A 137 35.20 2.15 -15.21
C PRO A 137 35.88 0.79 -15.13
N ALA A 138 35.32 -0.18 -15.86
CA ALA A 138 36.02 -1.42 -16.13
C ALA A 138 37.21 -1.08 -17.03
N THR A 139 38.38 -0.89 -16.41
CA THR A 139 39.64 -0.84 -17.15
C THR A 139 39.93 -2.23 -17.69
N LYS A 140 40.32 -2.25 -18.97
CA LYS A 140 40.64 -3.40 -19.82
C LYS A 140 41.58 -4.42 -19.18
#